data_AF-A0A257IQW5-F1
#
_entry.id   AF-A0A257IQW5-F1
#
_cell.length_a   1.000
_cell.length_b   1.000
_cell.length_c   1.000
_cell.angle_alpha   90.00
_cell.angle_beta   90.00
_cell.angle_gamma   90.00
#
_symmetry.space_group_name_H-M   'P 1'
#
loop_
_entity.id
_entity.type
_entity.pdbx_description
1 polymer ?
#
loop_
_entity_poly.entity_id
_entity_poly.type
_entity_poly.pdbx_seq_one_letter_code
_entity_poly.pdbx_strand_id
1 'polypeptide(L)'
;MSYRIQASSFMKYLAFLLLVSFQVTAQTKNLKKHIAYLASDKLEGRGTGTPAETKAGDYIIGQFKKIGLKPLGENANYRQLFAAKKGIPPNITQVNANNILGWVDNGKTESIIIGAHY
;
A
#
# COMPACT_ATOMS: atom_id res chain seq x y z
N MET A 1 52.05 4.74 -22.68
CA MET A 1 51.33 3.88 -21.71
C MET A 1 49.88 3.78 -22.15
N SER A 2 49.59 2.83 -23.04
CA SER A 2 48.33 2.75 -23.80
C SER A 2 47.40 1.71 -23.17
N TYR A 3 46.33 2.17 -22.50
CA TYR A 3 45.27 1.30 -21.99
C TYR A 3 44.49 0.71 -23.17
N ARG A 4 44.82 -0.53 -23.55
CA ARG A 4 43.98 -1.35 -24.44
C ARG A 4 42.90 -1.99 -23.58
N ILE A 5 41.75 -1.32 -23.45
CA ILE A 5 40.55 -1.95 -22.90
C ILE A 5 40.14 -3.03 -23.91
N GLN A 6 40.34 -4.29 -23.55
CA GLN A 6 39.95 -5.44 -24.37
C GLN A 6 38.43 -5.43 -24.50
N ALA A 7 37.91 -5.17 -25.71
CA ALA A 7 36.48 -5.09 -26.00
C ALA A 7 35.68 -6.32 -25.50
N SER A 8 36.35 -7.47 -25.34
CA SER A 8 35.78 -8.71 -24.79
C SER A 8 35.42 -8.63 -23.31
N SER A 9 36.13 -7.84 -22.50
CA SER A 9 35.77 -7.64 -21.09
C SER A 9 34.59 -6.70 -20.96
N PHE A 10 34.52 -5.66 -21.79
CA PHE A 10 33.39 -4.73 -21.82
C PHE A 10 32.07 -5.42 -22.20
N MET A 11 32.13 -6.31 -23.19
CA MET A 11 30.97 -7.09 -23.64
C MET A 11 30.40 -8.03 -22.55
N LYS A 12 31.27 -8.58 -21.68
CA LYS A 12 30.86 -9.45 -20.57
C LYS A 12 30.09 -8.69 -19.49
N TYR A 13 30.53 -7.48 -19.13
CA TYR A 13 29.83 -6.64 -18.15
C TYR A 13 28.52 -6.07 -18.71
N LEU A 14 28.47 -5.76 -20.02
CA LEU A 14 27.25 -5.31 -20.68
C LEU A 14 26.17 -6.41 -20.71
N ALA A 15 26.57 -7.67 -20.98
CA ALA A 15 25.68 -8.82 -20.90
C ALA A 15 25.19 -9.09 -19.46
N PHE A 16 26.04 -8.88 -18.46
CA PHE A 16 25.67 -9.00 -17.04
C PHE A 16 24.67 -7.92 -16.61
N LEU A 17 24.82 -6.67 -17.09
CA LEU A 17 23.87 -5.59 -16.83
C LEU A 17 22.50 -5.80 -17.50
N LEU A 18 22.46 -6.38 -18.71
CA LEU A 18 21.21 -6.71 -19.41
C LEU A 18 20.42 -7.83 -18.72
N LEU A 19 21.11 -8.78 -18.08
CA LEU A 19 20.50 -9.89 -17.33
C LEU A 19 19.79 -9.44 -16.03
N VAL A 20 20.09 -8.26 -15.50
CA VAL A 20 19.53 -7.74 -14.24
C VAL A 20 18.45 -6.69 -14.49
N SER A 21 17.77 -6.74 -15.64
CA SER A 21 16.57 -5.94 -15.87
C SER A 21 15.36 -6.61 -15.20
N PHE A 22 15.21 -6.41 -13.90
CA PHE A 22 14.04 -6.89 -13.16
C PHE A 22 12.82 -6.03 -13.52
N GLN A 23 12.00 -6.52 -14.44
CA GLN A 23 10.73 -5.89 -14.80
C GLN A 23 9.73 -6.09 -13.65
N VAL A 24 9.53 -5.05 -12.83
CA VAL A 24 8.43 -5.03 -11.86
C VAL A 24 7.14 -4.80 -12.65
N THR A 25 6.44 -5.89 -12.96
CA THR A 25 5.11 -5.80 -13.58
C THR A 25 4.05 -5.76 -12.48
N ALA A 26 3.04 -4.91 -12.64
CA ALA A 26 1.90 -4.93 -11.75
C ALA A 26 1.17 -6.27 -11.90
N GLN A 27 1.14 -7.09 -10.83
CA GLN A 27 0.56 -8.42 -10.87
C GLN A 27 -0.97 -8.34 -10.90
N THR A 28 -1.55 -8.17 -12.09
CA THR A 28 -2.99 -7.97 -12.34
C THR A 28 -3.89 -9.03 -11.69
N LYS A 29 -3.39 -10.26 -11.52
CA LYS A 29 -4.10 -11.36 -10.85
C LYS A 29 -4.37 -11.07 -9.37
N ASN A 30 -3.42 -10.44 -8.67
CA ASN A 30 -3.59 -10.09 -7.26
C ASN A 30 -4.55 -8.91 -7.09
N LEU A 31 -4.54 -7.95 -8.03
CA LEU A 31 -5.47 -6.82 -8.01
C LEU A 31 -6.93 -7.28 -8.04
N LYS A 32 -7.30 -8.17 -8.96
CA LYS A 32 -8.67 -8.71 -9.04
C LYS A 32 -9.09 -9.40 -7.74
N LYS A 33 -8.17 -10.12 -7.09
CA LYS A 33 -8.43 -10.78 -5.80
C LYS A 33 -8.75 -9.78 -4.68
N HIS A 34 -7.98 -8.69 -4.58
CA HIS A 34 -8.21 -7.66 -3.56
C HIS A 34 -9.54 -6.95 -3.77
N ILE A 35 -9.83 -6.54 -5.02
CA ILE A 35 -11.10 -5.92 -5.40
C ILE A 35 -12.26 -6.86 -5.09
N ALA A 36 -12.18 -8.12 -5.50
CA ALA A 36 -13.24 -9.10 -5.28
C ALA A 36 -13.53 -9.32 -3.78
N TYR A 37 -12.50 -9.38 -2.93
CA TYR A 37 -12.72 -9.50 -1.49
C TYR A 37 -13.35 -8.23 -0.90
N LEU A 38 -12.77 -7.05 -1.18
CA LEU A 38 -13.24 -5.79 -0.63
C LEU A 38 -14.66 -5.44 -1.09
N ALA A 39 -15.04 -5.84 -2.30
CA ALA A 39 -16.39 -5.66 -2.83
C ALA A 39 -17.35 -6.83 -2.53
N SER A 40 -16.90 -7.86 -1.80
CA SER A 40 -17.74 -9.04 -1.57
C SER A 40 -18.85 -8.79 -0.55
N ASP A 41 -19.95 -9.54 -0.69
CA ASP A 41 -21.08 -9.56 0.25
C ASP A 41 -20.65 -9.91 1.68
N LYS A 42 -19.49 -10.53 1.88
CA LYS A 42 -18.93 -10.83 3.21
C LYS A 42 -18.67 -9.58 4.06
N LEU A 43 -18.53 -8.42 3.41
CA LEU A 43 -18.40 -7.15 4.10
C LEU A 43 -19.75 -6.44 4.23
N GLU A 44 -20.81 -6.83 3.51
CA GLU A 44 -22.16 -6.23 3.65
C GLU A 44 -22.19 -4.70 3.44
N GLY A 45 -21.16 -4.15 2.79
CA GLY A 45 -20.86 -2.71 2.72
C GLY A 45 -19.65 -2.33 3.59
N ARG A 46 -19.25 -1.05 3.61
CA ARG A 46 -18.08 -0.59 4.39
C ARG A 46 -18.31 0.82 4.95
N GLY A 47 -19.54 1.07 5.39
CA GLY A 47 -19.91 2.37 5.94
C GLY A 47 -19.05 2.74 7.14
N THR A 48 -18.70 4.01 7.28
CA THR A 48 -17.85 4.50 8.38
C THR A 48 -18.40 4.08 9.75
N GLY A 49 -17.50 3.61 10.61
CA GLY A 49 -17.79 3.15 11.97
C GLY A 49 -18.54 1.83 12.07
N THR A 50 -18.73 1.10 10.96
CA THR A 50 -19.38 -0.23 10.98
C THR A 50 -18.36 -1.35 11.27
N PRO A 51 -18.80 -2.51 11.81
CA PRO A 51 -17.92 -3.68 11.94
C PRO A 51 -17.30 -4.13 10.62
N ALA A 52 -18.00 -3.90 9.51
CA ALA A 52 -17.51 -4.20 8.18
C ALA A 52 -16.35 -3.30 7.73
N GLU A 53 -16.41 -2.01 8.04
CA GLU A 53 -15.29 -1.08 7.84
C GLU A 53 -14.05 -1.54 8.62
N THR A 54 -14.24 -2.01 9.86
CA THR A 54 -13.16 -2.57 10.66
C THR A 54 -12.53 -3.81 10.00
N LYS A 55 -13.35 -4.76 9.52
CA LYS A 55 -12.91 -5.96 8.79
C LYS A 55 -12.15 -5.62 7.50
N ALA A 56 -12.61 -4.60 6.77
CA ALA A 56 -11.93 -4.12 5.57
C ALA A 56 -10.56 -3.53 5.91
N GLY A 57 -10.48 -2.69 6.95
CA GLY A 57 -9.23 -2.15 7.46
C GLY A 57 -8.26 -3.26 7.91
N ASP A 58 -8.74 -4.28 8.63
CA ASP A 58 -7.91 -5.41 9.06
C ASP A 58 -7.34 -6.20 7.88
N TYR A 59 -8.14 -6.37 6.83
CA TYR A 59 -7.67 -6.99 5.60
C TYR A 59 -6.53 -6.20 4.95
N ILE A 60 -6.66 -4.87 4.86
CA ILE A 60 -5.65 -3.98 4.29
C ILE A 60 -4.38 -3.99 5.15
N ILE A 61 -4.50 -3.87 6.47
CA ILE A 61 -3.39 -4.01 7.42
C ILE A 61 -2.68 -5.36 7.21
N GLY A 62 -3.45 -6.43 7.02
CA GLY A 62 -2.92 -7.75 6.70
C GLY A 62 -2.11 -7.77 5.41
N GLN A 63 -2.53 -7.05 4.36
CA GLN A 63 -1.74 -6.92 3.12
C GLN A 63 -0.48 -6.08 3.36
N PHE A 64 -0.59 -4.96 4.07
CA PHE A 64 0.55 -4.07 4.40
C PHE A 64 1.65 -4.84 5.13
N LYS A 65 1.28 -5.65 6.13
CA LYS A 65 2.20 -6.52 6.87
C LYS A 65 2.90 -7.54 5.94
N LYS A 66 2.15 -8.17 5.02
CA LYS A 66 2.71 -9.18 4.09
C LYS A 66 3.76 -8.61 3.15
N ILE A 67 3.62 -7.34 2.77
CA ILE A 67 4.58 -6.65 1.89
C ILE A 67 5.63 -5.87 2.69
N GLY A 68 5.64 -5.97 4.03
CA GLY A 68 6.67 -5.40 4.89
C GLY A 68 6.51 -3.92 5.24
N LEU A 69 5.38 -3.28 4.93
CA LEU A 69 5.12 -1.89 5.33
C LEU A 69 5.10 -1.75 6.84
N LYS A 70 5.71 -0.70 7.36
CA LYS A 70 5.67 -0.35 8.79
C LYS A 70 4.42 0.48 9.09
N PRO A 71 3.88 0.41 10.32
CA PRO A 71 2.80 1.29 10.74
C PRO A 71 3.25 2.76 10.82
N LEU A 72 2.36 3.69 10.47
CA LEU A 72 2.57 5.15 10.59
C LEU A 72 1.44 5.85 11.39
N GLY A 73 0.46 5.10 11.89
CA GLY A 73 -0.56 5.63 12.79
C GLY A 73 -0.04 5.83 14.22
N GLU A 74 -0.93 6.30 15.08
CA GLU A 74 -0.62 6.60 16.48
C GLU A 74 -0.14 5.35 17.22
N ASN A 75 0.77 5.52 18.18
CA ASN A 75 1.30 4.45 19.04
C ASN A 75 1.86 3.24 18.26
N ALA A 76 2.53 3.50 17.12
CA ALA A 76 3.07 2.48 16.23
C ALA A 76 2.02 1.48 15.70
N ASN A 77 0.78 1.95 15.50
CA ASN A 77 -0.29 1.18 14.88
C ASN A 77 -0.50 1.60 13.41
N TYR A 78 -1.20 0.79 12.62
CA TYR A 78 -1.59 1.16 11.25
C TYR A 78 -2.81 2.08 11.21
N ARG A 79 -3.59 2.17 12.30
CA ARG A 79 -4.82 2.96 12.34
C ARG A 79 -4.53 4.37 12.83
N GLN A 80 -5.01 5.37 12.09
CA GLN A 80 -5.11 6.76 12.52
C GLN A 80 -6.60 7.08 12.70
N LEU A 81 -7.03 7.27 13.94
CA LEU A 81 -8.43 7.52 14.28
C LEU A 81 -8.78 8.99 14.09
N PHE A 82 -10.01 9.26 13.64
CA PHE A 82 -10.55 10.61 13.60
C PHE A 82 -12.08 10.61 13.73
N ALA A 83 -12.63 11.74 14.16
CA ALA A 83 -14.08 11.93 14.24
C ALA A 83 -14.65 12.30 12.86
N ALA A 84 -15.68 11.56 12.42
CA ALA A 84 -16.44 11.86 11.21
C ALA A 84 -17.92 12.11 11.53
N LYS A 85 -18.58 12.91 10.69
CA LYS A 85 -20.03 13.12 10.74
C LYS A 85 -20.72 12.13 9.80
N LYS A 86 -21.77 11.46 10.29
CA LYS A 86 -22.55 10.47 9.55
C LYS A 86 -24.04 10.79 9.64
N GLY A 87 -24.72 10.78 8.49
CA GLY A 87 -26.15 11.05 8.37
C GLY A 87 -26.45 12.26 7.50
N ILE A 88 -27.72 12.62 7.42
CA ILE A 88 -28.24 13.71 6.58
C ILE A 88 -28.96 14.68 7.52
N PRO A 89 -28.80 16.02 7.36
CA PRO A 89 -29.53 16.99 8.17
C PRO A 89 -31.04 16.70 8.23
N PRO A 90 -31.68 16.82 9.43
CA PRO A 90 -31.09 17.25 10.70
C PRO A 90 -30.37 16.12 11.48
N ASN A 91 -30.48 14.87 11.04
CA ASN A 91 -30.00 13.69 11.75
C ASN A 91 -28.52 13.38 11.44
N ILE A 92 -27.61 14.17 12.03
CA ILE A 92 -26.16 13.93 11.96
C ILE A 92 -25.66 13.37 13.29
N THR A 93 -24.95 12.26 13.23
CA THR A 93 -24.25 11.63 14.35
C THR A 93 -22.75 11.71 14.15
N GLN A 94 -21.99 11.72 15.25
CA GLN A 94 -20.54 11.60 15.19
C GLN A 94 -20.15 10.13 15.30
N VAL A 95 -19.30 9.66 14.40
CA VAL A 95 -18.76 8.31 14.37
C VAL A 95 -17.24 8.33 14.35
N ASN A 96 -16.63 7.30 14.92
CA ASN A 96 -15.19 7.10 14.81
C ASN A 96 -14.87 6.50 13.44
N ALA A 97 -14.07 7.21 12.67
CA ALA A 97 -13.51 6.79 11.39
C ALA A 97 -12.02 6.51 11.56
N ASN A 98 -11.41 5.81 10.61
CA ASN A 98 -9.98 5.60 10.64
C ASN A 98 -9.34 5.49 9.26
N ASN A 99 -8.15 6.09 9.14
CA ASN A 99 -7.25 5.85 8.01
C ASN A 99 -6.36 4.65 8.33
N ILE A 100 -5.96 3.91 7.29
CA ILE A 100 -4.94 2.85 7.38
C ILE A 100 -3.65 3.39 6.75
N LEU A 101 -2.63 3.58 7.57
CA LEU A 101 -1.36 4.18 7.17
C LEU A 101 -0.23 3.16 7.28
N GLY A 102 0.49 2.97 6.16
CA GLY A 102 1.69 2.15 6.09
C GLY A 102 2.75 2.86 5.26
N TRP A 103 4.02 2.65 5.60
CA TRP A 103 5.13 3.32 4.92
C TRP A 103 6.37 2.45 4.83
N VAL A 104 7.25 2.82 3.89
CA VAL A 104 8.63 2.33 3.81
C VAL A 104 9.52 3.53 4.04
N ASP A 105 10.32 3.48 5.09
CA ASP A 105 11.35 4.49 5.33
C ASP A 105 12.64 4.09 4.59
N ASN A 106 13.13 4.99 3.75
CA ASN A 106 14.39 4.86 3.03
C ASN A 106 15.40 5.97 3.39
N GLY A 107 15.15 6.71 4.47
CA GLY A 107 16.00 7.79 4.97
C GLY A 107 16.03 9.04 4.08
N LYS A 108 15.04 9.21 3.18
CA LYS A 108 14.93 10.40 2.34
C LYS A 108 14.11 11.48 3.03
N THR A 109 14.43 12.73 2.71
CA THR A 109 13.74 13.92 3.23
C THR A 109 12.38 14.17 2.58
N GLU A 110 12.13 13.52 1.44
CA GLU A 110 10.91 13.65 0.66
C GLU A 110 10.13 12.32 0.68
N SER A 111 8.81 12.43 0.68
CA SER A 111 7.91 11.27 0.69
C SER A 111 6.94 11.33 -0.48
N ILE A 112 6.67 10.16 -1.07
CA ILE A 112 5.58 9.99 -2.03
C ILE A 112 4.38 9.42 -1.27
N ILE A 113 3.25 10.12 -1.34
CA ILE A 113 2.01 9.69 -0.71
C ILE A 113 1.11 9.07 -1.78
N ILE A 114 0.74 7.80 -1.59
CA ILE A 114 -0.23 7.10 -2.43
C ILE A 114 -1.46 6.81 -1.55
N GLY A 115 -2.60 7.38 -1.92
CA GLY A 115 -3.85 7.27 -1.16
C GLY A 115 -4.99 6.66 -1.97
N ALA A 116 -5.95 6.06 -1.27
CA ALA A 116 -7.21 5.57 -1.81
C ALA A 116 -8.28 5.55 -0.71
N HIS A 117 -9.55 5.62 -1.11
CA HIS A 117 -10.68 5.32 -0.22
C HIS A 117 -10.94 3.81 -0.22
N TYR A 118 -11.26 3.25 0.94
CA TYR A 118 -11.53 1.83 1.10
C TYR A 118 -12.93 1.58 1.64
#